data_AF-A0A7S0VYT3-F1
#
_entry.id   AF-A0A7S0VYT3-F1
#
_cell.length_a   1.000
_cell.length_b   1.000
_cell.length_c   1.000
_cell.angle_alpha   90.00
_cell.angle_beta   90.00
_cell.angle_gamma   90.00
#
_symmetry.space_group_name_H-M   'P 1'
#
loop_
_entity.id
_entity.type
_entity.pdbx_description
1 polymer ?
#
loop_
_entity_poly.entity_id
_entity_poly.type
_entity_poly.pdbx_seq_one_letter_code
_entity_poly.pdbx_strand_id
1 'polypeptide(L)'
;MGDEAPRPMVTDSGGEISMSIEETNKVRASLGLKPLDMTPAKAPKEGSKDAPIDAAKERAEAEAEREADAMRKKIADMKKQRMSQKKVMSAKTLGEASDDEEEDVAAWVTKARKKQKQAADALAKRMAEEDEAAEQGDYSASDLKGMKVLHDADTFNEGETVILTLADSRLVKRENGEGYINEEEDELENVGMSENDKRLLAKERAKKRAKYVNADDDEFTEGGKSKSMLSKYDDFVVDGEKVGGGLDRKSVRLGDQGEADLTKEQRQEAIRAKLAQAPGKVIVSLAGIVKEESDYQTKEEAQLAAFSKRAGKPKKLRRKVKEKLKLD
;
A
#
# COMPACT_ATOMS: atom_id res chain seq x y z
N MET A 1 -34.57 74.13 7.41
CA MET A 1 -35.88 73.72 7.96
C MET A 1 -35.81 72.22 8.10
N GLY A 2 -35.67 71.73 9.33
CA GLY A 2 -35.55 70.30 9.60
C GLY A 2 -36.92 69.65 9.50
N ASP A 3 -37.07 68.70 8.58
CA ASP A 3 -38.26 67.86 8.48
C ASP A 3 -38.26 66.90 9.68
N GLU A 4 -39.10 67.18 10.68
CA GLU A 4 -39.33 66.28 11.80
C GLU A 4 -40.14 65.09 11.27
N ALA A 5 -39.52 63.91 11.20
CA ALA A 5 -40.19 62.70 10.73
C ALA A 5 -41.46 62.43 11.57
N PRO A 6 -42.57 62.00 10.95
CA PRO A 6 -43.82 61.78 11.66
C PRO A 6 -43.62 60.72 12.75
N ARG A 7 -43.93 61.09 13.99
CA ARG A 7 -43.87 60.18 15.15
C ARG A 7 -44.85 59.04 14.89
N PRO A 8 -44.41 57.78 14.94
CA PRO A 8 -45.30 56.69 14.64
C PRO A 8 -46.30 56.52 15.79
N MET A 9 -47.54 56.13 15.49
CA MET A 9 -48.54 55.93 16.54
C MET A 9 -48.23 54.60 17.24
N VAL A 10 -48.37 54.59 18.55
CA VAL A 10 -48.01 53.45 19.39
C VAL A 10 -49.07 53.26 20.44
N THR A 11 -49.43 52.02 20.72
CA THR A 11 -50.38 51.66 21.78
C THR A 11 -49.62 51.07 22.96
N ASP A 12 -49.82 51.65 24.14
CA ASP A 12 -49.28 51.14 25.40
C ASP A 12 -50.39 50.37 26.13
N SER A 13 -50.18 49.08 26.31
CA SER A 13 -51.06 48.24 27.11
C SER A 13 -50.21 47.36 28.00
N GLY A 14 -50.22 47.64 29.31
CA GLY A 14 -49.51 46.83 30.31
C GLY A 14 -47.98 47.01 30.34
N GLY A 15 -47.45 48.15 29.88
CA GLY A 15 -46.01 48.40 29.81
C GLY A 15 -45.36 47.88 28.53
N GLU A 16 -46.16 47.29 27.63
CA GLU A 16 -45.74 46.88 26.30
C GLU A 16 -46.19 47.93 25.27
N ILE A 17 -45.21 48.64 24.71
CA ILE A 17 -45.37 49.64 23.67
C ILE A 17 -45.36 48.92 22.32
N SER A 18 -46.53 48.74 21.71
CA SER A 18 -46.70 47.99 20.45
C SER A 18 -47.15 48.89 19.29
N MET A 19 -46.62 48.62 18.10
CA MET A 19 -46.91 49.34 16.86
C MET A 19 -47.68 48.45 15.90
N SER A 20 -48.57 49.03 15.08
CA SER A 20 -49.18 48.27 13.99
C SER A 20 -48.13 47.81 12.97
N ILE A 21 -48.38 46.72 12.25
CA ILE A 21 -47.47 46.19 11.21
C ILE A 21 -47.23 47.23 10.11
N GLU A 22 -48.26 48.03 9.79
CA GLU A 22 -48.17 49.15 8.84
C GLU A 22 -47.21 50.25 9.31
N GLU A 23 -47.30 50.65 10.58
CA GLU A 23 -46.43 51.67 11.16
C GLU A 23 -45.00 51.15 11.33
N THR A 24 -44.86 49.89 11.70
CA THR A 24 -43.56 49.20 11.74
C THR A 24 -42.93 49.20 10.35
N ASN A 25 -43.70 48.98 9.28
CA ASN A 25 -43.20 49.03 7.91
C ASN A 25 -42.79 50.44 7.46
N LYS A 26 -43.48 51.48 7.92
CA LYS A 26 -43.07 52.88 7.66
C LYS A 26 -41.74 53.20 8.34
N VAL A 27 -41.55 52.79 9.60
CA VAL A 27 -40.27 52.94 10.30
C VAL A 27 -39.18 52.10 9.66
N ARG A 28 -39.50 50.89 9.21
CA ARG A 28 -38.57 50.01 8.51
C ARG A 28 -38.10 50.62 7.19
N ALA A 29 -39.01 51.25 6.44
CA ALA A 29 -38.68 51.96 5.21
C ALA A 29 -37.83 53.22 5.45
N SER A 30 -38.10 54.01 6.49
CA SER A 30 -37.26 55.19 6.83
C SER A 30 -35.85 54.78 7.29
N LEU A 31 -35.70 53.58 7.84
CA LEU A 31 -34.42 52.95 8.16
C LEU A 31 -33.79 52.18 6.98
N GLY A 32 -34.41 52.19 5.80
CA GLY A 32 -33.89 51.51 4.59
C GLY A 32 -33.99 49.98 4.61
N LEU A 33 -34.80 49.42 5.51
CA LEU A 33 -35.00 47.99 5.68
C LEU A 33 -36.24 47.51 4.89
N LYS A 34 -36.20 46.26 4.38
CA LYS A 34 -37.29 45.65 3.58
C LYS A 34 -38.59 45.50 4.39
N PRO A 35 -39.78 45.94 3.93
CA PRO A 35 -41.02 45.84 4.70
C PRO A 35 -41.40 44.39 5.07
N LEU A 36 -42.12 44.24 6.19
CA LEU A 36 -42.71 43.00 6.66
C LEU A 36 -43.94 42.64 5.83
N ASP A 37 -44.11 41.35 5.55
CA ASP A 37 -45.21 40.83 4.74
C ASP A 37 -46.54 40.86 5.54
N MET A 38 -47.59 41.44 4.95
CA MET A 38 -48.90 41.64 5.58
C MET A 38 -49.86 40.47 5.46
N THR A 39 -49.38 39.32 4.97
CA THR A 39 -50.23 38.14 4.83
C THR A 39 -50.27 37.40 6.17
N PRO A 40 -51.46 37.13 6.76
CA PRO A 40 -51.56 36.34 7.96
C PRO A 40 -51.12 34.90 7.65
N ALA A 41 -49.84 34.63 7.96
CA ALA A 41 -49.17 33.34 8.09
C ALA A 41 -49.70 32.18 7.21
N LYS A 42 -49.11 32.03 6.02
CA LYS A 42 -48.60 30.69 5.69
C LYS A 42 -47.27 30.58 6.42
N ALA A 43 -47.29 29.88 7.54
CA ALA A 43 -46.10 29.65 8.36
C ALA A 43 -44.90 29.30 7.45
N PRO A 44 -43.73 29.92 7.65
CA PRO A 44 -42.53 29.44 6.99
C PRO A 44 -42.35 27.99 7.43
N LYS A 45 -42.10 27.08 6.49
CA LYS A 45 -41.64 25.73 6.84
C LYS A 45 -40.29 25.87 7.53
N GLU A 46 -40.33 26.00 8.84
CA GLU A 46 -39.22 25.76 9.73
C GLU A 46 -39.21 24.25 10.00
N GLY A 47 -38.33 23.53 9.29
CA GLY A 47 -38.17 22.09 9.30
C GLY A 47 -37.68 21.63 7.92
N SER A 48 -36.46 21.16 7.71
CA SER A 48 -35.46 20.55 8.59
C SER A 48 -34.06 21.00 8.19
N LYS A 49 -33.15 21.09 9.17
CA LYS A 49 -31.71 21.22 8.91
C LYS A 49 -31.08 19.89 8.44
N ASP A 50 -31.89 18.82 8.33
CA ASP A 50 -31.51 17.51 7.80
C ASP A 50 -31.88 17.30 6.30
N ALA A 51 -32.76 18.14 5.71
CA ALA A 51 -33.16 18.04 4.30
C ALA A 51 -32.07 18.26 3.24
N PRO A 52 -31.02 19.10 3.42
CA PRO A 52 -30.01 19.26 2.38
C PRO A 52 -29.14 18.02 2.19
N ILE A 53 -29.05 17.14 3.20
CA ILE A 53 -28.27 15.90 3.15
C ILE A 53 -29.03 14.83 2.36
N ASP A 54 -30.34 14.72 2.53
CA ASP A 54 -31.15 13.71 1.83
C ASP A 54 -31.29 14.02 0.33
N ALA A 55 -31.48 15.30 -0.03
CA ALA A 55 -31.49 15.71 -1.44
C ALA A 55 -30.10 15.59 -2.12
N ALA A 56 -29.01 15.74 -1.36
CA ALA A 56 -27.66 15.52 -1.87
C ALA A 56 -27.36 14.03 -2.08
N LYS A 57 -27.82 13.15 -1.18
CA LYS A 57 -27.74 11.69 -1.33
C LYS A 57 -28.56 11.20 -2.51
N GLU A 58 -29.80 11.66 -2.66
CA GLU A 58 -30.66 11.29 -3.80
C GLU A 58 -30.04 11.71 -5.15
N ARG A 59 -29.40 12.88 -5.21
CA ARG A 59 -28.64 13.30 -6.40
C ARG A 59 -27.41 12.44 -6.66
N ALA A 60 -26.64 12.12 -5.62
CA ALA A 60 -25.46 11.26 -5.73
C ALA A 60 -25.83 9.82 -6.17
N GLU A 61 -26.92 9.28 -5.64
CA GLU A 61 -27.45 7.97 -6.04
C GLU A 61 -27.94 7.99 -7.49
N ALA A 62 -28.64 9.04 -7.92
CA ALA A 62 -29.08 9.20 -9.31
C ALA A 62 -27.91 9.41 -10.29
N GLU A 63 -26.82 10.07 -9.87
CA GLU A 63 -25.58 10.18 -10.64
C GLU A 63 -24.87 8.83 -10.73
N ALA A 64 -24.74 8.10 -9.62
CA ALA A 64 -24.17 6.76 -9.60
C ALA A 64 -24.96 5.76 -10.47
N GLU A 65 -26.29 5.85 -10.49
CA GLU A 65 -27.13 5.02 -11.35
C GLU A 65 -26.94 5.36 -12.83
N ARG A 66 -26.85 6.66 -13.19
CA ARG A 66 -26.53 7.09 -14.56
C ARG A 66 -25.15 6.63 -15.02
N GLU A 67 -24.15 6.71 -14.14
CA GLU A 67 -22.80 6.23 -14.41
C GLU A 67 -22.77 4.70 -14.56
N ALA A 68 -23.48 3.98 -13.70
CA ALA A 68 -23.64 2.53 -13.80
C ALA A 68 -24.33 2.12 -15.10
N ASP A 69 -25.37 2.83 -15.53
CA ASP A 69 -26.05 2.59 -16.81
C ASP A 69 -25.18 2.93 -18.02
N ALA A 70 -24.39 4.00 -17.95
CA ALA A 70 -23.41 4.34 -18.99
C ALA A 70 -22.35 3.25 -19.12
N MET A 71 -21.84 2.73 -17.99
CA MET A 71 -20.91 1.60 -17.94
C MET A 71 -21.53 0.32 -18.51
N ARG A 72 -22.78 0.01 -18.15
CA ARG A 72 -23.52 -1.15 -18.69
C ARG A 72 -23.69 -1.06 -20.20
N LYS A 73 -24.03 0.12 -20.75
CA LYS A 73 -24.13 0.35 -22.19
C LYS A 73 -22.78 0.14 -22.88
N LYS A 74 -21.69 0.69 -22.33
CA LYS A 74 -20.33 0.51 -22.84
C LYS A 74 -19.93 -0.96 -22.88
N ILE A 75 -20.22 -1.73 -21.83
CA ILE A 75 -19.97 -3.17 -21.77
C ILE A 75 -20.79 -3.93 -22.83
N ALA A 76 -22.07 -3.57 -23.01
CA ALA A 76 -22.93 -4.17 -24.02
C ALA A 76 -22.41 -3.92 -25.44
N ASP A 77 -21.96 -2.70 -25.73
CA ASP A 77 -21.37 -2.33 -27.02
C ASP A 77 -20.07 -3.08 -27.30
N MET A 78 -19.15 -3.16 -26.33
CA MET A 78 -17.92 -3.96 -26.43
C MET A 78 -18.22 -5.44 -26.64
N LYS A 79 -19.23 -5.99 -25.94
CA LYS A 79 -19.67 -7.37 -26.13
C LYS A 79 -20.23 -7.58 -27.54
N LYS A 80 -21.04 -6.65 -28.05
CA LYS A 80 -21.59 -6.71 -29.41
C LYS A 80 -20.47 -6.67 -30.46
N GLN A 81 -19.47 -5.81 -30.27
CA GLN A 81 -18.28 -5.75 -31.13
C GLN A 81 -17.48 -7.05 -31.10
N ARG A 82 -17.21 -7.62 -29.92
CA ARG A 82 -16.54 -8.92 -29.80
C ARG A 82 -17.33 -10.03 -30.48
N MET A 83 -18.65 -10.03 -30.35
CA MET A 83 -19.52 -11.01 -31.01
C MET A 83 -19.57 -10.83 -32.53
N SER A 84 -19.61 -9.59 -33.04
CA SER A 84 -19.53 -9.34 -34.49
C SER A 84 -18.16 -9.74 -35.04
N GLN A 85 -17.06 -9.43 -34.34
CA GLN A 85 -15.73 -9.89 -34.73
C GLN A 85 -15.66 -11.42 -34.74
N LYS A 86 -16.18 -12.11 -33.72
CA LYS A 86 -16.25 -13.58 -33.70
C LYS A 86 -17.05 -14.12 -34.90
N LYS A 87 -18.19 -13.49 -35.24
CA LYS A 87 -19.00 -13.87 -36.41
C LYS A 87 -18.24 -13.67 -37.73
N VAL A 88 -17.53 -12.56 -37.89
CA VAL A 88 -16.70 -12.28 -39.07
C VAL A 88 -15.56 -13.29 -39.17
N MET A 89 -14.91 -13.62 -38.05
CA MET A 89 -13.84 -14.63 -38.01
C MET A 89 -14.35 -16.05 -38.27
N SER A 90 -15.58 -16.37 -37.86
CA SER A 90 -16.21 -17.66 -38.15
C SER A 90 -16.86 -17.73 -39.54
N ALA A 91 -17.09 -16.58 -40.19
CA ALA A 91 -17.64 -16.55 -41.52
C ALA A 91 -16.59 -17.10 -42.48
N LYS A 92 -17.02 -18.01 -43.34
CA LYS A 92 -16.16 -18.62 -44.36
C LYS A 92 -15.53 -17.51 -45.20
N THR A 93 -14.20 -17.47 -45.23
CA THR A 93 -13.49 -16.43 -45.97
C THR A 93 -13.76 -16.60 -47.46
N LEU A 94 -13.77 -15.49 -48.23
CA LEU A 94 -14.06 -15.52 -49.68
C LEU A 94 -13.16 -16.51 -50.45
N GLY A 95 -11.95 -16.80 -49.95
CA GLY A 95 -11.03 -17.77 -50.55
C GLY A 95 -11.45 -19.23 -50.40
N GLU A 96 -12.30 -19.56 -49.41
CA GLU A 96 -12.77 -20.93 -49.19
C GLU A 96 -14.13 -21.19 -49.87
N ALA A 97 -14.90 -20.13 -50.19
CA ALA A 97 -16.14 -20.24 -50.96
C ALA A 97 -15.91 -20.57 -52.44
N SER A 98 -14.73 -20.23 -52.98
CA SER A 98 -14.35 -20.53 -54.37
C SER A 98 -13.88 -21.98 -54.61
N ASP A 99 -13.68 -22.77 -53.55
CA ASP A 99 -13.21 -24.17 -53.63
C ASP A 99 -14.37 -25.18 -53.73
N ASP A 100 -15.63 -24.73 -53.59
CA ASP A 100 -16.82 -25.58 -53.50
C ASP A 100 -17.63 -25.70 -54.82
N GLU A 101 -17.32 -24.93 -55.88
CA GLU A 101 -18.19 -24.83 -57.07
C GLU A 101 -17.91 -25.83 -58.22
N GLU A 102 -16.82 -26.61 -58.19
CA GLU A 102 -16.53 -27.60 -59.26
C GLU A 102 -15.87 -28.90 -58.76
N GLU A 103 -16.53 -29.66 -57.88
CA GLU A 103 -16.01 -30.97 -57.43
C GLU A 103 -16.64 -32.16 -58.18
N ASP A 104 -15.84 -32.81 -59.03
CA ASP A 104 -16.11 -34.14 -59.57
C ASP A 104 -16.28 -35.19 -58.45
N VAL A 105 -17.11 -36.23 -58.64
CA VAL A 105 -17.40 -37.27 -57.64
C VAL A 105 -16.11 -37.96 -57.17
N ALA A 106 -15.14 -38.14 -58.08
CA ALA A 106 -13.82 -38.67 -57.74
C ALA A 106 -13.00 -37.70 -56.85
N ALA A 107 -13.08 -36.39 -57.10
CA ALA A 107 -12.46 -35.37 -56.27
C ALA A 107 -13.10 -35.33 -54.87
N TRP A 108 -14.42 -35.49 -54.77
CA TRP A 108 -15.13 -35.57 -53.50
C TRP A 108 -14.70 -36.78 -52.66
N VAL A 109 -14.60 -37.98 -53.26
CA VAL A 109 -14.15 -39.19 -52.54
C VAL A 109 -12.70 -39.05 -52.05
N THR A 110 -11.81 -38.46 -52.85
CA THR A 110 -10.42 -38.23 -52.43
C THR A 110 -10.31 -37.15 -51.35
N LYS A 111 -11.10 -36.07 -51.43
CA LYS A 111 -11.22 -35.03 -50.39
C LYS A 111 -11.81 -35.60 -49.10
N ALA A 112 -12.81 -36.49 -49.17
CA ALA A 112 -13.38 -37.16 -48.00
C ALA A 112 -12.37 -38.07 -47.29
N ARG A 113 -11.63 -38.90 -48.04
CA ARG A 113 -10.55 -39.73 -47.47
C ARG A 113 -9.41 -38.89 -46.89
N LYS A 114 -9.02 -37.81 -47.58
CA LYS A 114 -8.01 -36.85 -47.09
C LYS A 114 -8.48 -36.14 -45.83
N LYS A 115 -9.74 -35.73 -45.76
CA LYS A 115 -10.36 -35.11 -44.58
C LYS A 115 -10.46 -36.09 -43.41
N GLN A 116 -10.77 -37.36 -43.65
CA GLN A 116 -10.76 -38.41 -42.63
C GLN A 116 -9.35 -38.62 -42.07
N LYS A 117 -8.34 -38.69 -42.95
CA LYS A 117 -6.94 -38.81 -42.53
C LYS A 117 -6.47 -37.57 -41.79
N GLN A 118 -6.75 -36.37 -42.30
CA GLN A 118 -6.44 -35.11 -41.63
C GLN A 118 -7.15 -34.97 -40.27
N ALA A 119 -8.40 -35.43 -40.15
CA ALA A 119 -9.12 -35.44 -38.88
C ALA A 119 -8.50 -36.43 -37.88
N ALA A 120 -8.08 -37.61 -38.35
CA ALA A 120 -7.36 -38.58 -37.52
C ALA A 120 -5.97 -38.06 -37.11
N ASP A 121 -5.23 -37.47 -38.04
CA ASP A 121 -3.91 -36.87 -37.80
C ASP A 121 -4.02 -35.65 -36.87
N ALA A 122 -5.05 -34.82 -37.02
CA ALA A 122 -5.32 -33.69 -36.12
C ALA A 122 -5.73 -34.13 -34.72
N LEU A 123 -6.53 -35.20 -34.61
CA LEU A 123 -6.88 -35.79 -33.32
C LEU A 123 -5.67 -36.42 -32.63
N ALA A 124 -4.84 -37.16 -33.39
CA ALA A 124 -3.60 -37.74 -32.90
C ALA A 124 -2.60 -36.65 -32.46
N LYS A 125 -2.46 -35.58 -33.24
CA LYS A 125 -1.61 -34.45 -32.87
C LYS A 125 -2.13 -33.73 -31.63
N ARG A 126 -3.45 -33.54 -31.50
CA ARG A 126 -4.04 -32.91 -30.32
C ARG A 126 -3.86 -33.76 -29.06
N MET A 127 -4.04 -35.08 -29.17
CA MET A 127 -3.77 -36.01 -28.06
C MET A 127 -2.28 -35.95 -27.68
N ALA A 128 -1.38 -35.97 -28.65
CA ALA A 128 0.06 -35.85 -28.38
C ALA A 128 0.44 -34.50 -27.76
N GLU A 129 -0.20 -33.40 -28.15
CA GLU A 129 0.03 -32.08 -27.56
C GLU A 129 -0.56 -31.96 -26.14
N GLU A 130 -1.70 -32.60 -25.87
CA GLU A 130 -2.27 -32.71 -24.52
C GLU A 130 -1.39 -33.58 -23.60
N ASP A 131 -0.82 -34.68 -24.13
CA ASP A 131 0.12 -35.55 -23.41
C ASP A 131 1.47 -34.85 -23.17
N GLU A 132 2.02 -34.14 -24.16
CA GLU A 132 3.26 -33.37 -24.02
C GLU A 132 3.10 -32.20 -23.05
N ALA A 133 1.94 -31.53 -23.04
CA ALA A 133 1.63 -30.49 -22.06
C ALA A 133 1.44 -31.06 -20.64
N ALA A 134 0.93 -32.29 -20.51
CA ALA A 134 0.83 -32.98 -19.23
C ALA A 134 2.22 -33.44 -18.72
N GLU A 135 3.11 -33.84 -19.62
CA GLU A 135 4.50 -34.23 -19.30
C GLU A 135 5.38 -33.01 -18.97
N GLN A 136 5.07 -31.83 -19.53
CA GLN A 136 5.61 -30.54 -19.08
C GLN A 136 5.06 -30.05 -17.74
N GLY A 137 4.16 -30.82 -17.09
CA GLY A 137 3.56 -30.49 -15.79
C GLY A 137 4.48 -30.72 -14.59
N ASP A 138 5.69 -31.24 -14.78
CA ASP A 138 6.65 -31.45 -13.70
C ASP A 138 7.32 -30.12 -13.33
N TYR A 139 6.73 -29.44 -12.35
CA TYR A 139 7.30 -28.23 -11.76
C TYR A 139 8.67 -28.51 -11.14
N SER A 140 9.62 -27.65 -11.45
CA SER A 140 11.01 -27.72 -11.02
C SER A 140 11.33 -26.63 -9.99
N ALA A 141 12.48 -26.74 -9.31
CA ALA A 141 12.93 -25.72 -8.36
C ALA A 141 13.09 -24.32 -9.01
N SER A 142 13.39 -24.27 -10.31
CA SER A 142 13.47 -23.04 -11.10
C SER A 142 12.14 -22.32 -11.24
N ASP A 143 11.02 -23.04 -11.20
CA ASP A 143 9.67 -22.44 -11.34
C ASP A 143 9.23 -21.75 -10.05
N LEU A 144 9.88 -22.07 -8.92
CA LEU A 144 9.64 -21.45 -7.62
C LEU A 144 10.49 -20.20 -7.38
N LYS A 145 11.33 -19.83 -8.36
CA LYS A 145 12.22 -18.67 -8.25
C LYS A 145 11.44 -17.39 -7.97
N GLY A 146 11.87 -16.67 -6.94
CA GLY A 146 11.31 -15.38 -6.57
C GLY A 146 10.05 -15.45 -5.72
N MET A 147 9.48 -16.64 -5.49
CA MET A 147 8.38 -16.80 -4.53
C MET A 147 8.85 -16.46 -3.12
N LYS A 148 7.94 -15.89 -2.33
CA LYS A 148 8.20 -15.47 -0.95
C LYS A 148 7.74 -16.57 0.01
N VAL A 149 8.61 -17.02 0.90
CA VAL A 149 8.32 -17.95 1.99
C VAL A 149 8.07 -17.14 3.27
N LEU A 150 6.96 -17.37 3.95
CA LEU A 150 6.51 -16.65 5.16
C LEU A 150 7.09 -17.22 6.45
N HIS A 151 8.36 -17.59 6.42
CA HIS A 151 9.12 -18.09 7.56
C HIS A 151 10.56 -17.60 7.44
N ASP A 152 11.23 -17.44 8.59
CA ASP A 152 12.65 -17.05 8.64
C ASP A 152 13.53 -18.24 8.23
N ALA A 153 14.70 -17.97 7.65
CA ALA A 153 15.64 -19.04 7.28
C ALA A 153 16.07 -19.85 8.52
N ASP A 154 16.21 -19.18 9.66
CA ASP A 154 16.61 -19.78 10.94
C ASP A 154 15.56 -20.73 11.54
N THR A 155 14.31 -20.71 11.06
CA THR A 155 13.27 -21.63 11.56
C THR A 155 13.41 -23.05 11.03
N PHE A 156 14.15 -23.22 9.93
CA PHE A 156 14.35 -24.51 9.29
C PHE A 156 15.59 -25.21 9.85
N ASN A 157 15.39 -26.36 10.51
CA ASN A 157 16.51 -27.16 11.01
C ASN A 157 17.14 -28.00 9.89
N GLU A 158 18.46 -28.11 9.89
CA GLU A 158 19.19 -28.98 8.95
C GLU A 158 18.74 -30.45 9.09
N GLY A 159 18.38 -31.08 7.98
CA GLY A 159 17.95 -32.48 7.93
C GLY A 159 16.44 -32.70 8.12
N GLU A 160 15.66 -31.65 8.40
CA GLU A 160 14.21 -31.71 8.43
C GLU A 160 13.61 -31.28 7.07
N THR A 161 12.73 -32.11 6.50
CA THR A 161 12.00 -31.76 5.27
C THR A 161 10.63 -31.19 5.62
N VAL A 162 10.45 -29.89 5.36
CA VAL A 162 9.21 -29.17 5.64
C VAL A 162 8.45 -28.91 4.33
N ILE A 163 7.20 -29.38 4.26
CA ILE A 163 6.35 -29.15 3.09
C ILE A 163 5.74 -27.74 3.19
N LEU A 164 5.96 -26.91 2.19
CA LEU A 164 5.35 -25.58 2.09
C LEU A 164 4.10 -25.65 1.21
N THR A 165 3.08 -24.88 1.57
CA THR A 165 1.81 -24.75 0.85
C THR A 165 1.55 -23.29 0.51
N LEU A 166 0.72 -23.01 -0.50
CA LEU A 166 0.32 -21.64 -0.80
C LEU A 166 -0.44 -21.04 0.40
N ALA A 167 -0.05 -19.85 0.82
CA ALA A 167 -0.72 -19.12 1.90
C ALA A 167 -2.11 -18.67 1.45
N ASP A 168 -3.07 -18.65 2.38
CA ASP A 168 -4.44 -18.21 2.09
C ASP A 168 -4.47 -16.70 1.83
N SER A 169 -4.85 -16.30 0.61
CA SER A 169 -4.96 -14.91 0.18
C SER A 169 -6.33 -14.65 -0.47
N ARG A 170 -6.89 -13.47 -0.22
CA ARG A 170 -8.19 -13.08 -0.78
C ARG A 170 -7.97 -12.51 -2.18
N LEU A 171 -8.59 -13.12 -3.20
CA LEU A 171 -8.50 -12.66 -4.59
C LEU A 171 -9.04 -11.25 -4.83
N VAL A 172 -10.03 -10.81 -4.04
CA VAL A 172 -10.65 -9.49 -4.17
C VAL A 172 -10.62 -8.76 -2.84
N LYS A 173 -9.82 -7.72 -2.73
CA LYS A 173 -9.80 -6.83 -1.57
C LYS A 173 -10.93 -5.82 -1.67
N ARG A 174 -11.52 -5.48 -0.53
CA ARG A 174 -12.54 -4.43 -0.44
C ARG A 174 -11.93 -3.24 0.26
N GLU A 175 -11.74 -2.15 -0.47
CA GLU A 175 -11.30 -0.88 0.07
C GLU A 175 -12.39 0.16 -0.24
N ASN A 176 -12.85 0.89 0.78
CA ASN A 176 -13.89 1.92 0.65
C ASN A 176 -15.21 1.47 -0.02
N GLY A 177 -15.52 0.17 0.06
CA GLY A 177 -16.75 -0.41 -0.54
C GLY A 177 -16.59 -0.89 -1.97
N GLU A 178 -15.47 -0.56 -2.63
CA GLU A 178 -15.11 -1.04 -3.97
C GLU A 178 -14.24 -2.30 -3.88
N GLY A 179 -14.48 -3.25 -4.79
CA GLY A 179 -13.71 -4.49 -4.86
C GLY A 179 -12.58 -4.37 -5.88
N TYR A 180 -11.33 -4.50 -5.43
CA TYR A 180 -10.14 -4.53 -6.27
C TYR A 180 -9.54 -5.93 -6.30
N ILE A 181 -8.97 -6.32 -7.44
CA ILE A 181 -8.23 -7.58 -7.53
C ILE A 181 -6.98 -7.46 -6.65
N ASN A 182 -6.68 -8.49 -5.88
CA ASN A 182 -5.44 -8.53 -5.13
C ASN A 182 -4.27 -8.75 -6.08
N GLU A 183 -3.42 -7.73 -6.22
CA GLU A 183 -2.20 -7.77 -7.03
C GLU A 183 -0.96 -8.11 -6.18
N GLU A 184 -1.13 -8.51 -4.92
CA GLU A 184 -0.04 -9.01 -4.09
C GLU A 184 0.54 -10.32 -4.62
N GLU A 185 1.85 -10.49 -4.41
CA GLU A 185 2.56 -11.73 -4.76
C GLU A 185 2.04 -12.90 -3.92
N ASP A 186 1.93 -14.06 -4.54
CA ASP A 186 1.62 -15.32 -3.86
C ASP A 186 2.77 -15.71 -2.90
N GLU A 187 2.41 -16.18 -1.71
CA GLU A 187 3.34 -16.48 -0.63
C GLU A 187 3.24 -17.96 -0.22
N LEU A 188 4.36 -18.56 0.21
CA LEU A 188 4.44 -19.95 0.67
C LEU A 188 4.52 -20.01 2.20
N GLU A 189 3.76 -20.92 2.80
CA GLU A 189 3.66 -21.10 4.24
C GLU A 189 3.47 -22.58 4.59
N ASN A 190 4.15 -23.07 5.62
CA ASN A 190 3.77 -24.34 6.23
C ASN A 190 2.59 -24.13 7.18
N VAL A 191 1.52 -24.92 7.04
CA VAL A 191 0.31 -24.84 7.87
C VAL A 191 0.61 -25.09 9.35
N GLY A 192 1.40 -26.11 9.67
CA GLY A 192 1.75 -26.45 11.06
C GLY A 192 2.59 -25.37 11.74
N MET A 193 3.57 -24.80 11.03
CA MET A 193 4.37 -23.69 11.56
C MET A 193 3.51 -22.43 11.75
N SER A 194 2.68 -22.08 10.77
CA SER A 194 1.71 -20.97 10.86
C SER A 194 0.83 -21.05 12.10
N GLU A 195 0.24 -22.22 12.34
CA GLU A 195 -0.65 -22.45 13.48
C GLU A 195 0.12 -22.41 14.80
N ASN A 196 1.35 -22.93 14.82
CA ASN A 196 2.23 -22.83 15.97
C ASN A 196 2.56 -21.38 16.31
N ASP A 197 2.92 -20.55 15.33
CA ASP A 197 3.20 -19.13 15.52
C ASP A 197 1.97 -18.38 16.03
N LYS A 198 0.81 -18.58 15.39
CA LYS A 198 -0.47 -18.02 15.85
C LYS A 198 -0.78 -18.44 17.28
N ARG A 199 -0.52 -19.69 17.65
CA ARG A 199 -0.73 -20.22 19.00
C ARG A 199 0.24 -19.62 20.02
N LEU A 200 1.51 -19.44 19.66
CA LEU A 200 2.51 -18.76 20.50
C LEU A 200 2.14 -17.30 20.72
N LEU A 201 1.79 -16.59 19.65
CA LEU A 201 1.31 -15.21 19.71
C LEU A 201 0.04 -15.08 20.59
N ALA A 202 -0.90 -16.01 20.48
CA ALA A 202 -2.09 -16.03 21.33
C ALA A 202 -1.74 -16.26 22.81
N LYS A 203 -0.78 -17.17 23.11
CA LYS A 203 -0.29 -17.39 24.48
C LYS A 203 0.40 -16.15 25.04
N GLU A 204 1.25 -15.48 24.27
CA GLU A 204 1.92 -14.24 24.69
C GLU A 204 0.91 -13.10 24.91
N ARG A 205 -0.06 -12.94 24.01
CA ARG A 205 -1.19 -12.00 24.20
C ARG A 205 -1.98 -12.33 25.47
N ALA A 206 -2.23 -13.61 25.76
CA ALA A 206 -2.94 -14.03 26.96
C ALA A 206 -2.14 -13.75 28.25
N LYS A 207 -0.83 -14.06 28.27
CA LYS A 207 0.07 -13.74 29.39
C LYS A 207 0.08 -12.24 29.69
N LYS A 208 0.17 -11.40 28.66
CA LYS A 208 0.17 -9.93 28.81
C LYS A 208 -1.19 -9.37 29.21
N ARG A 209 -2.30 -9.94 28.71
CA ARG A 209 -3.67 -9.58 29.17
C ARG A 209 -3.92 -9.96 30.63
N ALA A 210 -3.35 -11.06 31.10
CA ALA A 210 -3.42 -11.48 32.50
C ALA A 210 -2.61 -10.56 33.45
N LYS A 211 -1.63 -9.81 32.92
CA LYS A 211 -0.95 -8.69 33.60
C LYS A 211 -1.82 -7.42 33.61
N TYR A 212 -3.09 -7.55 34.00
CA TYR A 212 -3.88 -6.39 34.44
C TYR A 212 -3.40 -5.99 35.84
N VAL A 213 -2.30 -5.25 35.87
CA VAL A 213 -1.76 -4.66 37.10
C VAL A 213 -2.60 -3.44 37.42
N ASN A 214 -3.40 -3.52 38.49
CA ASN A 214 -4.13 -2.40 39.11
C ASN A 214 -3.18 -1.45 39.87
N ALA A 215 -2.00 -1.15 39.33
CA ALA A 215 -1.04 -0.30 40.02
C ALA A 215 -0.30 0.62 39.05
N ASP A 216 -0.45 1.92 39.31
CA ASP A 216 0.36 3.05 38.83
C ASP A 216 1.87 2.92 39.18
N ASP A 217 2.31 1.83 39.80
CA ASP A 217 3.67 1.71 40.37
C ASP A 217 4.77 1.38 39.34
N ASP A 218 4.40 0.89 38.15
CA ASP A 218 5.36 0.59 37.07
C ASP A 218 5.76 1.85 36.27
N GLU A 219 5.10 3.00 36.47
CA GLU A 219 5.46 4.24 35.77
C GLU A 219 6.69 4.92 36.39
N PHE A 220 7.03 4.61 37.65
CA PHE A 220 8.06 5.35 38.38
C PHE A 220 9.36 4.60 38.63
N THR A 221 9.43 3.27 38.42
CA THR A 221 10.52 2.45 38.97
C THR A 221 11.61 2.02 38.00
N GLU A 222 11.44 2.07 36.67
CA GLU A 222 12.56 1.66 35.79
C GLU A 222 12.47 2.24 34.36
N GLY A 223 13.29 3.26 34.06
CA GLY A 223 13.77 3.60 32.70
C GLY A 223 12.70 3.70 31.59
N GLY A 224 11.60 4.40 31.87
CA GLY A 224 10.37 4.44 31.07
C GLY A 224 10.54 4.58 29.55
N LYS A 225 10.29 3.48 28.83
CA LYS A 225 9.76 3.57 27.46
C LYS A 225 8.32 4.07 27.60
N SER A 226 8.06 5.31 27.22
CA SER A 226 6.72 5.89 27.27
C SER A 226 5.74 4.97 26.53
N LYS A 227 4.73 4.46 27.26
CA LYS A 227 3.64 3.71 26.63
C LYS A 227 2.96 4.66 25.65
N SER A 228 2.86 4.27 24.38
CA SER A 228 2.09 5.03 23.40
C SER A 228 0.64 5.16 23.89
N MET A 229 0.00 6.28 23.56
CA MET A 229 -1.36 6.61 24.01
C MET A 229 -2.39 5.52 23.70
N LEU A 230 -2.10 4.63 22.74
CA LEU A 230 -2.91 3.47 22.38
C LEU A 230 -2.19 2.13 22.60
N SER A 231 -1.36 1.95 23.63
CA SER A 231 -0.66 0.67 23.91
C SER A 231 -1.53 -0.60 23.96
N LYS A 232 -2.85 -0.48 24.17
CA LYS A 232 -3.83 -1.58 24.13
C LYS A 232 -4.25 -1.98 22.70
N TYR A 233 -3.99 -1.12 21.74
CA TYR A 233 -4.37 -1.19 20.33
C TYR A 233 -3.16 -1.10 19.39
N ASP A 234 -2.03 -0.58 19.85
CA ASP A 234 -0.75 -0.67 19.17
C ASP A 234 -0.35 -2.14 19.09
N ASP A 235 -0.04 -2.56 17.88
CA ASP A 235 0.43 -3.91 17.62
C ASP A 235 1.76 -4.15 18.32
N PHE A 236 1.78 -5.24 19.07
CA PHE A 236 2.81 -5.52 20.06
C PHE A 236 4.08 -5.98 19.35
N VAL A 237 5.19 -5.58 19.96
CA VAL A 237 6.52 -6.02 19.58
C VAL A 237 6.80 -7.35 20.31
N VAL A 238 6.97 -8.45 19.56
CA VAL A 238 7.58 -9.70 20.07
C VAL A 238 9.01 -9.71 19.55
N ASP A 239 9.99 -9.88 20.42
CA ASP A 239 11.43 -9.94 20.08
C ASP A 239 11.98 -8.80 19.21
N GLY A 240 11.43 -7.58 19.35
CA GLY A 240 11.89 -6.40 18.60
C GLY A 240 11.14 -6.14 17.28
N GLU A 241 10.17 -6.98 16.91
CA GLU A 241 9.46 -6.92 15.64
C GLU A 241 7.97 -6.57 15.82
N LYS A 242 7.46 -5.59 15.05
CA LYS A 242 6.05 -5.14 15.12
C LYS A 242 5.13 -6.19 14.51
N VAL A 243 4.27 -6.78 15.32
CA VAL A 243 3.34 -7.83 14.88
C VAL A 243 1.93 -7.25 14.81
N GLY A 244 1.69 -6.45 13.77
CA GLY A 244 0.37 -6.13 13.21
C GLY A 244 0.27 -4.68 12.66
N GLY A 245 -0.61 -4.37 11.71
CA GLY A 245 -1.41 -5.22 10.83
C GLY A 245 -1.38 -4.64 9.41
N GLY A 246 -0.70 -5.21 8.41
CA GLY A 246 -0.12 -6.54 8.30
C GLY A 246 1.15 -6.78 9.09
N LEU A 247 1.30 -8.03 9.54
CA LEU A 247 2.59 -8.54 9.98
C LEU A 247 3.58 -8.40 8.83
N ASP A 248 4.67 -7.68 9.06
CA ASP A 248 5.94 -8.07 8.47
C ASP A 248 6.34 -9.39 9.14
N ARG A 249 5.68 -10.49 8.73
CA ARG A 249 6.16 -11.84 9.03
C ARG A 249 7.54 -11.90 8.39
N LYS A 250 8.53 -12.37 9.16
CA LYS A 250 9.84 -12.69 8.61
C LYS A 250 9.64 -13.57 7.38
N SER A 251 10.28 -13.18 6.30
CA SER A 251 10.05 -13.81 5.02
C SER A 251 11.32 -13.86 4.21
N VAL A 252 11.55 -15.00 3.58
CA VAL A 252 12.71 -15.28 2.75
C VAL A 252 12.24 -15.42 1.31
N ARG A 253 12.99 -14.88 0.34
CA ARG A 253 12.69 -15.11 -1.09
C ARG A 253 13.51 -16.27 -1.62
N LEU A 254 12.93 -17.07 -2.50
CA LEU A 254 13.62 -18.18 -3.16
C LEU A 254 14.45 -17.69 -4.36
N GLY A 255 15.65 -18.24 -4.49
CA GLY A 255 16.57 -18.05 -5.60
C GLY A 255 16.24 -18.93 -6.81
N ASP A 256 17.13 -18.91 -7.80
CA ASP A 256 16.93 -19.59 -9.11
C ASP A 256 16.88 -21.12 -9.01
N GLN A 257 17.45 -21.69 -7.95
CA GLN A 257 17.50 -23.14 -7.72
C GLN A 257 16.67 -23.56 -6.50
N GLY A 258 15.73 -22.72 -6.06
CA GLY A 258 14.93 -22.98 -4.85
C GLY A 258 15.69 -22.83 -3.53
N GLU A 259 16.91 -22.27 -3.55
CA GLU A 259 17.65 -21.90 -2.35
C GLU A 259 17.12 -20.59 -1.73
N ALA A 260 17.32 -20.38 -0.44
CA ALA A 260 17.03 -19.09 0.19
C ALA A 260 17.98 -18.00 -0.36
N ASP A 261 17.43 -16.90 -0.90
CA ASP A 261 18.21 -15.71 -1.32
C ASP A 261 18.68 -14.92 -0.09
N LEU A 262 19.67 -15.48 0.62
CA LEU A 262 20.31 -14.87 1.78
C LEU A 262 21.21 -13.69 1.37
N THR A 263 21.43 -13.44 0.07
CA THR A 263 22.38 -12.41 -0.38
C THR A 263 21.95 -11.00 0.04
N LYS A 264 20.64 -10.76 0.05
CA LYS A 264 20.07 -9.48 0.50
C LYS A 264 20.19 -9.31 2.00
N GLU A 265 19.91 -10.37 2.77
CA GLU A 265 20.03 -10.35 4.23
C GLU A 265 21.49 -10.18 4.65
N GLN A 266 22.40 -10.98 4.10
CA GLN A 266 23.84 -10.84 4.34
C GLN A 266 24.36 -9.44 3.98
N ARG A 267 23.85 -8.84 2.89
CA ARG A 267 24.19 -7.45 2.53
C ARG A 267 23.64 -6.45 3.55
N GLN A 268 22.41 -6.64 4.03
CA GLN A 268 21.81 -5.81 5.06
C GLN A 268 22.56 -5.94 6.40
N GLU A 269 22.94 -7.15 6.79
CA GLU A 269 23.73 -7.42 7.99
C GLU A 269 25.13 -6.81 7.89
N ALA A 270 25.80 -6.92 6.74
CA ALA A 270 27.07 -6.28 6.51
C ALA A 270 26.96 -4.73 6.59
N ILE A 271 25.86 -4.15 6.09
CA ILE A 271 25.59 -2.71 6.24
C ILE A 271 25.32 -2.35 7.70
N ARG A 272 24.52 -3.15 8.43
CA ARG A 272 24.25 -2.94 9.87
C ARG A 272 25.52 -3.04 10.70
N ALA A 273 26.36 -4.05 10.47
CA ALA A 273 27.64 -4.22 11.15
C ALA A 273 28.58 -3.05 10.83
N LYS A 274 28.64 -2.60 9.56
CA LYS A 274 29.43 -1.43 9.15
C LYS A 274 28.91 -0.14 9.78
N LEU A 275 27.60 0.03 9.91
CA LEU A 275 26.99 1.19 10.57
C LEU A 275 27.23 1.17 12.08
N ALA A 276 27.15 0.00 12.71
CA ALA A 276 27.43 -0.18 14.14
C ALA A 276 28.90 0.07 14.50
N GLN A 277 29.82 -0.23 13.58
CA GLN A 277 31.26 0.05 13.76
C GLN A 277 31.65 1.50 13.39
N ALA A 278 30.77 2.26 12.73
CA ALA A 278 31.07 3.65 12.37
C ALA A 278 31.02 4.55 13.62
N PRO A 279 32.13 5.22 14.00
CA PRO A 279 32.14 6.14 15.13
C PRO A 279 31.40 7.43 14.75
N GLY A 280 30.17 7.57 15.25
CA GLY A 280 29.33 8.75 15.05
C GLY A 280 27.97 8.36 14.48
N LYS A 281 26.92 8.56 15.28
CA LYS A 281 25.54 8.31 14.89
C LYS A 281 25.10 9.39 13.91
N VAL A 282 25.46 9.22 12.63
CA VAL A 282 25.00 10.13 11.58
C VAL A 282 23.52 9.84 11.33
N ILE A 283 22.65 10.72 11.84
CA ILE A 283 21.22 10.66 11.58
C ILE A 283 20.98 11.32 10.23
N VAL A 284 20.75 10.51 9.20
CA VAL A 284 20.35 11.01 7.87
C VAL A 284 18.84 11.18 7.88
N SER A 285 18.39 12.44 7.90
CA SER A 285 16.98 12.81 7.72
C SER A 285 16.77 13.37 6.32
N LEU A 286 15.54 13.38 5.81
CA LEU A 286 15.19 13.91 4.47
C LEU A 286 15.61 15.38 4.28
N ALA A 287 15.84 16.11 5.37
CA ALA A 287 16.29 17.50 5.38
C ALA A 287 17.82 17.67 5.32
N GLY A 288 18.60 16.57 5.33
CA GLY A 288 20.06 16.60 5.26
C GLY A 288 20.76 15.75 6.32
N ILE A 289 22.08 15.66 6.18
CA ILE A 289 22.97 14.96 7.10
C ILE A 289 23.18 15.86 8.33
N VAL A 290 22.53 15.54 9.45
CA VAL A 290 22.79 16.22 10.72
C VAL A 290 23.92 15.46 11.42
N LYS A 291 25.07 16.13 11.55
CA LYS A 291 26.16 15.63 12.38
C LYS A 291 25.82 15.99 13.82
N GLU A 292 25.76 15.00 14.71
CA GLU A 292 25.55 15.22 16.14
C GLU A 292 26.73 16.07 16.65
N GLU A 293 26.44 17.33 16.98
CA GLU A 293 27.43 18.27 17.51
C GLU A 293 27.75 17.85 18.94
N SER A 294 28.98 17.40 19.17
CA SER A 294 29.52 17.15 20.50
C SER A 294 30.45 18.29 20.89
N ASP A 295 30.17 18.97 22.01
CA ASP A 295 30.95 20.09 22.57
C ASP A 295 32.37 19.72 23.06
N TYR A 296 32.78 18.46 22.92
CA TYR A 296 34.09 17.98 23.34
C TYR A 296 35.02 17.81 22.14
N GLN A 297 36.09 18.61 22.09
CA GLN A 297 37.15 18.46 21.09
C GLN A 297 37.72 17.05 21.11
N THR A 298 37.69 16.39 19.95
CA THR A 298 38.32 15.08 19.79
C THR A 298 39.85 15.23 19.82
N LYS A 299 40.54 14.20 20.32
CA LYS A 299 42.01 14.22 20.44
C LYS A 299 42.72 14.47 19.10
N GLU A 300 42.09 14.15 17.98
CA GLU A 300 42.63 14.38 16.63
C GLU A 300 42.54 15.84 16.20
N GLU A 301 41.42 16.54 16.48
CA GLU A 301 41.31 17.99 16.22
C GLU A 301 42.28 18.81 17.08
N ALA A 302 42.49 18.41 18.33
CA ALA A 302 43.48 19.06 19.20
C ALA A 302 44.92 18.89 18.69
N GLN A 303 45.24 17.78 18.03
CA GLN A 303 46.56 17.52 17.45
C GLN A 303 46.79 18.29 16.14
N LEU A 304 45.74 18.45 15.32
CA LEU A 304 45.80 19.24 14.08
C LEU A 304 45.85 20.75 14.35
N ALA A 305 45.26 21.21 15.47
CA ALA A 305 45.32 22.60 15.92
C ALA A 305 46.65 22.97 16.61
N ALA A 306 47.52 21.99 16.92
CA ALA A 306 48.81 22.25 17.54
C ALA A 306 49.81 22.83 16.52
N PHE A 307 50.00 24.15 16.58
CA PHE A 307 50.91 24.94 15.76
C PHE A 307 52.35 24.36 15.72
N SER A 308 52.76 23.81 14.57
CA SER A 308 54.14 23.38 14.32
C SER A 308 55.07 24.59 14.15
N LYS A 309 55.92 24.85 15.15
CA LYS A 309 56.94 25.91 15.09
C LYS A 309 57.99 25.56 14.04
N ARG A 310 58.19 26.43 13.03
CA ARG A 310 59.23 26.29 12.00
C ARG A 310 60.62 26.19 12.63
N ALA A 311 61.27 25.03 12.51
CA ALA A 311 62.64 24.82 12.94
C ALA A 311 63.63 25.62 12.06
N GLY A 312 64.53 26.38 12.69
CA GLY A 312 65.54 27.21 12.02
C GLY A 312 66.57 26.40 11.22
N LYS A 313 67.15 27.02 10.19
CA LYS A 313 68.09 26.40 9.24
C LYS A 313 69.36 25.87 9.96
N PRO A 314 69.80 24.61 9.72
CA PRO A 314 70.99 24.06 10.37
C PRO A 314 72.30 24.64 9.78
N LYS A 315 73.26 24.96 10.65
CA LYS A 315 74.65 25.35 10.30
C LYS A 315 75.42 24.14 9.75
N LYS A 316 76.09 24.30 8.61
CA LYS A 316 76.90 23.27 7.95
C LYS A 316 78.18 22.97 8.75
N LEU A 317 78.37 21.72 9.20
CA LEU A 317 79.64 21.22 9.72
C LEU A 317 80.28 20.26 8.69
N ARG A 318 81.56 20.50 8.37
CA ARG A 318 82.35 19.78 7.36
C ARG A 318 82.72 18.37 7.86
N ARG A 319 82.46 17.31 7.07
CA ARG A 319 82.91 15.94 7.35
C ARG A 319 84.41 15.80 7.09
N LYS A 320 85.17 15.28 8.06
CA LYS A 320 86.49 14.68 7.85
C LYS A 320 86.31 13.19 7.54
N VAL A 321 86.95 12.72 6.48
CA VAL A 321 87.03 11.32 6.07
C VAL A 321 88.05 10.61 6.97
N LYS A 322 87.68 9.49 7.57
CA LYS A 322 88.63 8.48 8.05
C LYS A 322 88.20 7.12 7.54
N GLU A 323 89.03 6.61 6.66
CA GLU A 323 89.05 5.28 6.08
C GLU A 323 89.28 4.23 7.18
N LYS A 324 88.52 3.14 7.13
CA LYS A 324 88.61 2.04 8.08
C LYS A 324 89.82 1.17 7.72
N LEU A 325 90.79 1.09 8.62
CA LEU A 325 91.71 -0.05 8.69
C LEU A 325 90.93 -1.30 9.11
N LYS A 326 91.11 -2.38 8.34
CA LYS A 326 90.76 -3.75 8.72
C LYS A 326 91.64 -4.19 9.89
N LEU A 327 91.06 -4.91 10.84
CA LEU A 327 91.78 -5.72 11.81
C LEU A 327 91.36 -7.17 11.59
N ASP A 328 92.35 -8.06 11.51
CA ASP A 328 92.20 -9.46 11.93
C ASP A 328 92.10 -9.52 13.47
#